data_AF-A0A2E8A0E1-F1
#
_entry.id   AF-A0A2E8A0E1-F1
#
_cell.length_a   1.000
_cell.length_b   1.000
_cell.length_c   1.000
_cell.angle_alpha   90.00
_cell.angle_beta   90.00
_cell.angle_gamma   90.00
#
_symmetry.space_group_name_H-M   'P 1'
#
loop_
_entity.id
_entity.type
_entity.pdbx_description
1 polymer ?
#
loop_
_entity_poly.entity_id
_entity_poly.type
_entity_poly.pdbx_seq_one_letter_code
_entity_poly.pdbx_strand_id
1 'polypeptide(L)'
;MSYQLFYAEQSAAMGVRVVLEELAQPYELIETDISSSSPRSPALLALNPNGWIPVLIWEQGAIYECGAIVTFLCDRHPHAGLAPSAEDVSRGGFLQWLFFFSSSLQNAYQMTHYPERFCQEEKDQGSVKKRSLFRLRELWQVVDDAIGDQQWLLGSQFTAIDIYLFMLTTWLRDEHGHPRVQEFSNVSRIATAVMKRPSVRMVYSSSHCVTDSF
;
A
#
# COMPACT_ATOMS: atom_id res chain seq x y z
N MET A 1 17.47 -16.55 5.08
CA MET A 1 17.45 -15.84 3.78
C MET A 1 17.32 -14.36 4.09
N SER A 2 18.16 -13.49 3.53
CA SER A 2 18.04 -12.05 3.77
C SER A 2 17.31 -11.39 2.59
N TYR A 3 16.30 -10.58 2.89
CA TYR A 3 15.63 -9.74 1.89
C TYR A 3 16.31 -8.36 1.85
N GLN A 4 16.27 -7.67 0.71
CA GLN A 4 16.57 -6.23 0.67
C GLN A 4 15.40 -5.49 0.06
N LEU A 5 15.01 -4.37 0.65
CA LEU A 5 13.83 -3.62 0.24
C LEU A 5 14.23 -2.18 -0.14
N PHE A 6 14.06 -1.83 -1.41
CA PHE A 6 14.05 -0.42 -1.80
C PHE A 6 12.83 0.26 -1.21
N TYR A 7 13.07 1.26 -0.36
CA TYR A 7 12.02 1.91 0.40
C TYR A 7 12.21 3.42 0.49
N ALA A 8 11.12 4.10 0.77
CA ALA A 8 11.07 5.47 1.23
C ALA A 8 9.92 5.60 2.22
N GLU A 9 10.04 6.53 3.16
CA GLU A 9 8.92 6.93 4.00
C GLU A 9 7.74 7.39 3.13
N GLN A 10 6.51 7.18 3.61
CA GLN A 10 5.27 7.54 2.91
C GLN A 10 5.06 6.84 1.54
N SER A 11 5.80 5.77 1.25
CA SER A 11 5.66 4.99 0.02
C SER A 11 4.95 3.65 0.22
N ALA A 12 4.69 2.94 -0.90
CA ALA A 12 4.11 1.60 -0.85
C ALA A 12 5.06 0.55 -0.22
N ALA A 13 6.35 0.86 -0.10
CA ALA A 13 7.31 -0.01 0.55
C ALA A 13 7.06 -0.14 2.05
N MET A 14 6.37 0.81 2.68
CA MET A 14 6.03 0.74 4.11
C MET A 14 5.12 -0.46 4.41
N GLY A 15 4.15 -0.75 3.55
CA GLY A 15 3.29 -1.94 3.70
C GLY A 15 4.08 -3.24 3.57
N VAL A 16 4.99 -3.33 2.59
CA VAL A 16 5.89 -4.49 2.42
C VAL A 16 6.78 -4.68 3.65
N ARG A 17 7.31 -3.57 4.20
CA ARG A 17 8.13 -3.61 5.40
C ARG A 17 7.35 -4.16 6.60
N VAL A 18 6.10 -3.73 6.80
CA VAL A 18 5.23 -4.31 7.85
C VAL A 18 5.01 -5.81 7.62
N VAL A 19 4.80 -6.25 6.37
CA VAL A 19 4.66 -7.69 6.07
C VAL A 19 5.93 -8.45 6.45
N LEU A 20 7.12 -7.94 6.13
CA LEU A 20 8.38 -8.56 6.54
C LEU A 20 8.52 -8.69 8.08
N GLU A 21 8.07 -7.66 8.82
CA GLU A 21 8.03 -7.68 10.28
C GLU A 21 7.04 -8.70 10.83
N GLU A 22 5.82 -8.78 10.28
CA GLU A 22 4.81 -9.79 10.66
C GLU A 22 5.29 -11.23 10.39
N LEU A 23 6.13 -11.40 9.36
CA LEU A 23 6.75 -12.68 9.02
C LEU A 23 8.02 -12.98 9.82
N ALA A 24 8.46 -12.05 10.69
CA ALA A 24 9.71 -12.12 11.43
C ALA A 24 10.93 -12.46 10.56
N GLN A 25 10.97 -11.93 9.32
CA GLN A 25 12.06 -12.17 8.39
C GLN A 25 13.14 -11.09 8.52
N PRO A 26 14.44 -11.46 8.48
CA PRO A 26 15.50 -10.47 8.42
C PRO A 26 15.51 -9.79 7.05
N TYR A 27 15.69 -8.48 7.04
CA TYR A 27 15.81 -7.68 5.82
C TYR A 27 16.73 -6.48 6.01
N GLU A 28 17.25 -5.98 4.89
CA GLU A 28 17.99 -4.72 4.81
C GLU A 28 17.16 -3.68 4.05
N LEU A 29 17.24 -2.42 4.46
CA LEU A 29 16.57 -1.32 3.80
C LEU A 29 17.53 -0.57 2.88
N ILE A 30 17.08 -0.31 1.65
CA ILE A 30 17.79 0.51 0.67
C ILE A 30 16.97 1.78 0.48
N GLU A 31 17.38 2.86 1.14
CA GLU A 31 16.68 4.14 1.09
C GLU A 31 16.71 4.74 -0.33
N THR A 32 15.58 5.29 -0.76
CA THR A 32 15.38 5.85 -2.10
C THR A 32 14.63 7.17 -2.04
N ASP A 33 15.04 8.15 -2.84
CA ASP A 33 14.29 9.40 -3.00
C ASP A 33 13.08 9.19 -3.93
N ILE A 34 11.89 9.55 -3.44
CA ILE A 34 10.63 9.47 -4.20
C ILE A 34 10.14 10.80 -4.79
N SER A 35 10.84 11.90 -4.54
CA SER A 35 10.50 13.22 -5.08
C SER A 35 10.52 13.22 -6.61
N SER A 36 9.64 14.03 -7.20
CA SER A 36 9.58 14.20 -8.67
C SER A 36 10.80 14.94 -9.22
N SER A 37 11.52 15.69 -8.39
CA SER A 37 12.70 16.47 -8.76
C SER A 37 13.99 15.66 -8.80
N SER A 38 14.03 14.48 -8.19
CA SER A 38 15.24 13.66 -8.10
C SER A 38 15.25 12.53 -9.13
N PRO A 39 16.34 12.35 -9.88
CA PRO A 39 16.46 11.22 -10.77
C PRO A 39 16.48 9.90 -9.98
N ARG A 40 15.86 8.87 -10.54
CA ARG A 40 15.87 7.53 -9.97
C ARG A 40 17.28 6.94 -10.02
N SER A 41 17.68 6.21 -8.98
CA SER A 41 19.03 5.65 -8.91
C SER A 41 19.24 4.62 -10.04
N PRO A 42 20.44 4.53 -10.64
CA PRO A 42 20.73 3.51 -11.65
C PRO A 42 20.52 2.08 -11.17
N ALA A 43 20.79 1.82 -9.88
CA ALA A 43 20.56 0.52 -9.26
C ALA A 43 19.07 0.15 -9.22
N LEU A 44 18.19 1.11 -8.88
CA LEU A 44 16.75 0.89 -8.93
C LEU A 44 16.27 0.67 -10.37
N LEU A 45 16.70 1.51 -11.31
CA LEU A 45 16.29 1.42 -12.72
C LEU A 45 16.73 0.12 -13.40
N ALA A 46 17.88 -0.44 -12.98
CA ALA A 46 18.34 -1.74 -13.46
C ALA A 46 17.42 -2.90 -13.04
N LEU A 47 16.70 -2.76 -11.92
CA LEU A 47 15.79 -3.78 -11.39
C LEU A 47 14.32 -3.53 -11.79
N ASN A 48 13.89 -2.27 -11.72
CA ASN A 48 12.56 -1.83 -12.12
C ASN A 48 12.71 -0.63 -13.07
N PRO A 49 12.61 -0.84 -14.39
CA PRO A 49 12.70 0.24 -15.38
C PRO A 49 11.64 1.34 -15.21
N ASN A 50 10.53 1.04 -14.53
CA ASN A 50 9.51 2.05 -14.22
C ASN A 50 9.98 3.04 -13.13
N GLY A 51 11.06 2.72 -12.40
CA GLY A 51 11.66 3.58 -11.39
C GLY A 51 10.85 3.74 -10.10
N TRP A 52 9.83 2.90 -9.89
CA TRP A 52 8.98 2.92 -8.71
C TRP A 52 9.45 1.94 -7.64
N ILE A 53 9.10 2.25 -6.40
CA ILE A 53 9.26 1.37 -5.24
C ILE A 53 7.88 0.95 -4.70
N PRO A 54 7.75 -0.20 -4.04
CA PRO A 54 8.80 -1.11 -3.59
C PRO A 54 9.45 -1.95 -4.69
N VAL A 55 10.73 -2.29 -4.47
CA VAL A 55 11.43 -3.40 -5.11
C VAL A 55 12.02 -4.27 -4.01
N LEU A 56 11.68 -5.56 -4.01
CA LEU A 56 12.20 -6.56 -3.09
C LEU A 56 13.25 -7.39 -3.80
N ILE A 57 14.49 -7.37 -3.32
CA ILE A 57 15.54 -8.31 -3.69
C ILE A 57 15.47 -9.50 -2.73
N TRP A 58 15.64 -10.70 -3.30
CA TRP A 58 15.74 -11.95 -2.57
C TRP A 58 16.76 -12.87 -3.26
N GLU A 59 17.00 -14.05 -2.70
CA GLU A 59 18.06 -14.98 -3.12
C GLU A 59 18.07 -15.31 -4.63
N GLN A 60 16.89 -15.33 -5.26
CA GLN A 60 16.74 -15.74 -6.66
C GLN A 60 16.41 -14.59 -7.62
N GLY A 61 16.48 -13.34 -7.15
CA GLY A 61 16.31 -12.16 -8.02
C GLY A 61 15.61 -11.00 -7.34
N ALA A 62 14.87 -10.22 -8.13
CA ALA A 62 14.11 -9.08 -7.64
C ALA A 62 12.65 -9.13 -8.12
N ILE A 63 11.74 -8.62 -7.31
CA ILE A 63 10.31 -8.49 -7.62
C ILE A 63 9.91 -7.04 -7.32
N TYR A 64 9.13 -6.45 -8.20
CA TYR A 64 8.48 -5.15 -8.00
C TYR A 64 6.95 -5.33 -8.09
N GLU A 65 6.20 -4.25 -7.86
CA GLU A 65 4.76 -4.24 -7.54
C GLU A 65 4.45 -4.68 -6.11
N CYS A 66 3.87 -3.78 -5.31
CA CYS A 66 3.58 -4.05 -3.90
C CYS A 66 2.66 -5.27 -3.72
N GLY A 67 1.59 -5.39 -4.53
CA GLY A 67 0.68 -6.54 -4.46
C GLY A 67 1.36 -7.88 -4.80
N ALA A 68 2.28 -7.87 -5.78
CA ALA A 68 3.04 -9.06 -6.14
C ALA A 68 4.03 -9.45 -5.05
N ILE A 69 4.75 -8.48 -4.48
CA ILE A 69 5.67 -8.70 -3.36
C ILE A 69 4.93 -9.25 -2.14
N VAL A 70 3.79 -8.67 -1.77
CA VAL A 70 2.97 -9.12 -0.63
C VAL A 70 2.51 -10.57 -0.85
N THR A 71 2.01 -10.88 -2.04
CA THR A 71 1.58 -12.26 -2.39
C THR A 71 2.75 -13.23 -2.30
N PHE A 72 3.88 -12.89 -2.92
CA PHE A 72 5.10 -13.69 -2.91
C PHE A 72 5.60 -13.99 -1.50
N LEU A 73 5.65 -12.97 -0.63
CA LEU A 73 6.07 -13.14 0.76
C LEU A 73 5.11 -14.03 1.55
N CYS A 74 3.79 -13.84 1.39
CA CYS A 74 2.81 -14.69 2.09
C CYS A 74 2.89 -16.15 1.64
N ASP A 75 3.04 -16.41 0.34
CA ASP A 75 3.13 -17.76 -0.22
C ASP A 75 4.43 -18.47 0.16
N ARG A 76 5.52 -17.71 0.33
CA ARG A 76 6.81 -18.25 0.79
C ARG A 76 6.83 -18.54 2.29
N HIS A 77 5.95 -17.91 3.06
CA HIS A 77 5.83 -18.06 4.52
C HIS A 77 4.39 -18.38 4.96
N PRO A 78 3.80 -19.49 4.47
CA PRO A 78 2.38 -19.78 4.67
C PRO A 78 2.01 -20.01 6.15
N HIS A 79 2.98 -20.40 6.98
CA HIS A 79 2.80 -20.61 8.41
C HIS A 79 2.39 -19.34 9.18
N ALA A 80 2.64 -18.16 8.63
CA ALA A 80 2.24 -16.90 9.26
C ALA A 80 0.74 -16.59 9.12
N GLY A 81 0.01 -17.29 8.23
CA GLY A 81 -1.43 -17.11 8.05
C GLY A 81 -1.84 -15.73 7.52
N LEU A 82 -0.91 -15.00 6.87
CA LEU A 82 -1.19 -13.66 6.33
C LEU A 82 -1.90 -13.68 4.97
N ALA A 83 -2.12 -14.85 4.38
CA ALA A 83 -2.94 -15.02 3.20
C ALA A 83 -3.61 -16.41 3.22
N PRO A 84 -4.81 -16.55 2.65
CA PRO A 84 -5.37 -17.86 2.34
C PRO A 84 -4.43 -18.66 1.43
N SER A 85 -4.42 -19.99 1.52
CA SER A 85 -3.63 -20.83 0.59
C SER A 85 -4.17 -20.75 -0.84
N ALA A 86 -3.42 -21.23 -1.82
CA ALA A 86 -3.84 -21.19 -3.23
C ALA A 86 -5.14 -21.99 -3.47
N GLU A 87 -5.38 -23.03 -2.69
CA GLU A 87 -6.53 -23.93 -2.76
C GLU A 87 -7.72 -23.43 -1.91
N ASP A 88 -7.52 -22.42 -1.07
CA ASP A 88 -8.57 -21.87 -0.22
C ASP A 88 -9.56 -21.03 -1.04
N VAL A 89 -10.85 -21.24 -0.82
CA VAL A 89 -11.93 -20.51 -1.54
C VAL A 89 -11.85 -18.99 -1.35
N SER A 90 -11.32 -18.52 -0.21
CA SER A 90 -11.15 -17.10 0.11
C SER A 90 -9.96 -16.45 -0.60
N ARG A 91 -9.06 -17.24 -1.23
CA ARG A 91 -7.91 -16.73 -2.00
C ARG A 91 -8.33 -15.80 -3.13
N GLY A 92 -9.46 -16.08 -3.78
CA GLY A 92 -10.00 -15.21 -4.82
C GLY A 92 -10.28 -13.80 -4.30
N GLY A 93 -10.89 -13.69 -3.13
CA GLY A 93 -11.15 -12.40 -2.46
C GLY A 93 -9.86 -11.69 -2.04
N PHE A 94 -8.89 -12.44 -1.51
CA PHE A 94 -7.57 -11.90 -1.15
C PHE A 94 -6.88 -11.23 -2.35
N LEU A 95 -6.77 -11.97 -3.46
CA LEU A 95 -6.16 -11.46 -4.68
C LEU A 95 -6.95 -10.30 -5.28
N GLN A 96 -8.29 -10.39 -5.30
CA GLN A 96 -9.15 -9.30 -5.76
C GLN A 96 -8.83 -7.99 -5.05
N TRP A 97 -8.70 -8.00 -3.73
CA TRP A 97 -8.40 -6.77 -2.97
C TRP A 97 -6.99 -6.25 -3.22
N LEU A 98 -5.98 -7.11 -3.32
CA LEU A 98 -4.62 -6.68 -3.70
C LEU A 98 -4.61 -6.01 -5.08
N PHE A 99 -5.31 -6.59 -6.05
CA PHE A 99 -5.42 -6.00 -7.38
C PHE A 99 -6.28 -4.73 -7.38
N PHE A 100 -7.36 -4.67 -6.63
CA PHE A 100 -8.17 -3.46 -6.48
C PHE A 100 -7.36 -2.30 -5.88
N PHE A 101 -6.57 -2.58 -4.85
CA PHE A 101 -5.69 -1.61 -4.21
C PHE A 101 -4.61 -1.09 -5.15
N SER A 102 -3.89 -1.97 -5.84
CA SER A 102 -2.83 -1.56 -6.77
C SER A 102 -3.37 -0.90 -8.05
N SER A 103 -4.42 -1.43 -8.66
CA SER A 103 -4.89 -0.98 -9.98
C SER A 103 -5.95 0.12 -9.94
N SER A 104 -6.68 0.26 -8.83
CA SER A 104 -7.76 1.25 -8.72
C SER A 104 -7.43 2.32 -7.69
N LEU A 105 -7.18 1.94 -6.43
CA LEU A 105 -6.99 2.92 -5.35
C LEU A 105 -5.68 3.69 -5.48
N GLN A 106 -4.55 2.99 -5.72
CA GLN A 106 -3.26 3.65 -5.95
C GLN A 106 -3.25 4.50 -7.21
N ASN A 107 -3.93 4.07 -8.28
CA ASN A 107 -4.06 4.88 -9.50
C ASN A 107 -4.84 6.18 -9.26
N ALA A 108 -5.87 6.16 -8.41
CA ALA A 108 -6.54 7.40 -7.98
C ALA A 108 -5.57 8.32 -7.21
N TYR A 109 -4.75 7.79 -6.30
CA TYR A 109 -3.70 8.60 -5.68
C TYR A 109 -2.73 9.20 -6.71
N GLN A 110 -2.27 8.41 -7.68
CA GLN A 110 -1.34 8.89 -8.71
C GLN A 110 -1.91 10.06 -9.53
N MET A 111 -3.21 10.04 -9.85
CA MET A 111 -3.84 11.14 -10.59
C MET A 111 -3.93 12.44 -9.75
N THR A 112 -3.92 12.35 -8.43
CA THR A 112 -3.86 13.53 -7.56
C THR A 112 -2.43 14.06 -7.41
N HIS A 113 -1.46 13.16 -7.24
CA HIS A 113 -0.05 13.52 -7.01
C HIS A 113 0.72 13.87 -8.28
N TYR A 114 0.40 13.23 -9.40
CA TYR A 114 1.10 13.31 -10.68
C TYR A 114 0.14 13.54 -11.86
N PRO A 115 -0.75 14.55 -11.82
CA PRO A 115 -1.74 14.78 -12.87
C PRO A 115 -1.13 14.98 -14.26
N GLU A 116 0.10 15.49 -14.34
CA GLU A 116 0.86 15.67 -15.59
C GLU A 116 1.13 14.36 -16.34
N ARG A 117 0.98 13.21 -15.68
CA ARG A 117 1.08 11.89 -16.33
C ARG A 117 -0.23 11.46 -17.00
N PHE A 118 -1.33 12.16 -16.72
CA PHE A 118 -2.69 11.78 -17.14
C PHE A 118 -3.35 12.84 -18.03
N CYS A 119 -2.70 13.98 -18.25
CA CYS A 119 -3.10 14.96 -19.25
C CYS A 119 -1.87 15.63 -19.87
N GLN A 120 -2.01 16.10 -21.11
CA GLN A 120 -0.90 16.70 -21.86
C GLN A 120 -0.67 18.17 -21.48
N GLU A 121 -1.74 18.93 -21.25
CA GLU A 121 -1.66 20.36 -20.98
C GLU A 121 -1.81 20.65 -19.47
N GLU A 122 -1.04 21.62 -18.97
CA GLU A 122 -1.10 22.05 -17.56
C GLU A 122 -2.50 22.53 -17.15
N LYS A 123 -3.20 23.21 -18.07
CA LYS A 123 -4.57 23.71 -17.83
C LYS A 123 -5.57 22.60 -17.50
N ASP A 124 -5.32 21.36 -17.93
CA ASP A 124 -6.21 20.22 -17.73
C ASP A 124 -5.94 19.49 -16.41
N GLN A 125 -4.78 19.70 -15.79
CA GLN A 125 -4.37 19.01 -14.56
C GLN A 125 -5.33 19.25 -13.40
N GLY A 126 -5.94 20.45 -13.32
CA GLY A 126 -6.95 20.76 -12.31
C GLY A 126 -8.21 19.91 -12.45
N SER A 127 -8.63 19.61 -13.68
CA SER A 127 -9.77 18.72 -13.96
C SER A 127 -9.46 17.28 -13.58
N VAL A 128 -8.26 16.79 -13.93
CA VAL A 128 -7.76 15.46 -13.55
C VAL A 128 -7.77 15.29 -12.03
N LYS A 129 -7.15 16.22 -11.30
CA LYS A 129 -7.15 16.23 -9.83
C LYS A 129 -8.57 16.19 -9.27
N LYS A 130 -9.44 17.09 -9.73
CA LYS A 130 -10.83 17.14 -9.25
C LYS A 130 -11.58 15.83 -9.48
N ARG A 131 -11.49 15.22 -10.67
CA ARG A 131 -12.14 13.92 -10.93
C ARG A 131 -11.53 12.82 -10.07
N SER A 132 -10.21 12.85 -9.87
CA SER A 132 -9.51 11.88 -9.02
C SER A 132 -10.01 11.91 -7.57
N LEU A 133 -10.25 13.09 -6.99
CA LEU A 133 -10.79 13.20 -5.64
C LEU A 133 -12.17 12.53 -5.49
N PHE A 134 -13.06 12.74 -6.46
CA PHE A 134 -14.34 12.03 -6.48
C PHE A 134 -14.15 10.51 -6.61
N ARG A 135 -13.24 10.09 -7.50
CA ARG A 135 -12.95 8.66 -7.70
C ARG A 135 -12.35 8.02 -6.45
N LEU A 136 -11.48 8.73 -5.74
CA LEU A 136 -10.86 8.25 -4.51
C LEU A 136 -11.91 8.03 -3.42
N ARG A 137 -12.87 8.95 -3.27
CA ARG A 137 -14.00 8.78 -2.36
C ARG A 137 -14.90 7.60 -2.75
N GLU A 138 -15.25 7.46 -4.04
CA GLU A 138 -16.03 6.31 -4.54
C GLU A 138 -15.34 4.98 -4.21
N LEU A 139 -14.03 4.89 -4.45
CA LEU A 139 -13.27 3.66 -4.22
C LEU A 139 -13.11 3.33 -2.74
N TRP A 140 -12.90 4.33 -1.87
CA TRP A 140 -12.89 4.11 -0.43
C TRP A 140 -14.25 3.69 0.10
N GLN A 141 -15.36 4.22 -0.43
CA GLN A 141 -16.70 3.76 -0.07
C GLN A 141 -16.90 2.27 -0.44
N VAL A 142 -16.41 1.84 -1.61
CA VAL A 142 -16.47 0.41 -2.00
C VAL A 142 -15.73 -0.48 -0.99
N VAL A 143 -14.57 -0.03 -0.49
CA VAL A 143 -13.82 -0.76 0.55
C VAL A 143 -14.60 -0.76 1.87
N ASP A 144 -15.14 0.39 2.27
CA ASP A 144 -15.90 0.55 3.52
C ASP A 144 -17.15 -0.34 3.57
N ASP A 145 -17.91 -0.35 2.47
CA ASP A 145 -19.11 -1.18 2.32
C ASP A 145 -18.77 -2.67 2.31
N ALA A 146 -17.66 -3.05 1.69
CA ALA A 146 -17.23 -4.44 1.63
C ALA A 146 -16.76 -4.99 2.97
N ILE A 147 -16.18 -4.15 3.83
CA ILE A 147 -15.86 -4.53 5.21
C ILE A 147 -17.17 -4.74 5.99
N GLY A 148 -18.09 -3.77 5.93
CA GLY A 148 -19.33 -3.81 6.70
C GLY A 148 -19.08 -4.16 8.18
N ASP A 149 -19.85 -5.12 8.68
CA ASP A 149 -19.75 -5.59 10.08
C ASP A 149 -18.62 -6.62 10.31
N GLN A 150 -17.80 -6.94 9.30
CA GLN A 150 -16.73 -7.92 9.43
C GLN A 150 -15.57 -7.40 10.29
N GLN A 151 -14.88 -8.31 10.98
CA GLN A 151 -13.76 -7.93 11.84
C GLN A 151 -12.58 -7.37 11.05
N TRP A 152 -12.30 -7.94 9.89
CA TRP A 152 -11.23 -7.62 8.93
C TRP A 152 -11.78 -7.64 7.51
N LEU A 153 -11.00 -7.20 6.52
CA LEU A 153 -11.48 -7.08 5.14
C LEU A 153 -11.88 -8.44 4.50
N LEU A 154 -11.29 -9.55 4.95
CA LEU A 154 -11.66 -10.91 4.54
C LEU A 154 -12.55 -11.65 5.55
N GLY A 155 -13.24 -10.93 6.44
CA GLY A 155 -14.12 -11.55 7.43
C GLY A 155 -13.49 -11.55 8.82
N SER A 156 -13.24 -12.74 9.38
CA SER A 156 -12.77 -12.88 10.76
C SER A 156 -11.25 -12.94 10.92
N GLN A 157 -10.50 -13.16 9.84
CA GLN A 157 -9.05 -13.33 9.89
C GLN A 157 -8.32 -12.09 9.39
N PHE A 158 -7.30 -11.67 10.15
CA PHE A 158 -6.36 -10.64 9.74
C PHE A 158 -5.42 -11.20 8.68
N THR A 159 -5.23 -10.45 7.59
CA THR A 159 -4.35 -10.84 6.49
C THR A 159 -3.53 -9.66 5.98
N ALA A 160 -2.61 -9.90 5.05
CA ALA A 160 -1.75 -8.86 4.50
C ALA A 160 -2.52 -7.76 3.73
N ILE A 161 -3.76 -8.00 3.31
CA ILE A 161 -4.57 -6.93 2.68
C ILE A 161 -5.01 -5.88 3.71
N ASP A 162 -5.14 -6.22 4.99
CA ASP A 162 -5.45 -5.24 6.04
C ASP A 162 -4.25 -4.31 6.28
N ILE A 163 -3.03 -4.85 6.16
CA ILE A 163 -1.77 -4.06 6.17
C ILE A 163 -1.72 -3.14 4.94
N TYR A 164 -2.05 -3.67 3.76
CA TYR A 164 -2.09 -2.89 2.53
C TYR A 164 -3.12 -1.76 2.62
N LEU A 165 -4.33 -2.07 3.10
CA LEU A 165 -5.40 -1.10 3.35
C LEU A 165 -4.91 -0.01 4.30
N PHE A 166 -4.35 -0.38 5.46
CA PHE A 166 -3.81 0.58 6.42
C PHE A 166 -2.77 1.50 5.77
N MET A 167 -1.79 0.93 5.07
CA MET A 167 -0.78 1.69 4.33
C MET A 167 -1.42 2.72 3.40
N LEU A 168 -2.47 2.36 2.65
CA LEU A 168 -3.17 3.30 1.77
C LEU A 168 -3.95 4.38 2.52
N THR A 169 -4.47 4.11 3.72
CA THR A 169 -5.08 5.17 4.56
C THR A 169 -4.05 6.20 4.98
N THR A 170 -2.78 5.80 5.17
CA THR A 170 -1.70 6.72 5.52
C THR A 170 -1.31 7.69 4.39
N TRP A 171 -1.91 7.58 3.20
CA TRP A 171 -1.70 8.49 2.07
C TRP A 171 -2.80 9.55 1.92
N LEU A 172 -3.89 9.44 2.70
CA LEU A 172 -4.90 10.49 2.76
C LEU A 172 -4.25 11.74 3.40
N ARG A 173 -4.44 12.88 2.74
CA ARG A 173 -3.82 14.17 3.08
C ARG A 173 -4.81 15.30 2.81
N ASP A 174 -5.17 16.02 3.87
CA ASP A 174 -6.07 17.17 3.79
C ASP A 174 -5.52 18.24 2.83
N GLU A 175 -4.19 18.45 2.78
CA GLU A 175 -3.56 19.42 1.87
C GLU A 175 -3.80 19.13 0.38
N HIS A 176 -4.19 17.91 0.03
CA HIS A 176 -4.50 17.50 -1.33
C HIS A 176 -6.02 17.45 -1.59
N GLY A 177 -6.84 17.80 -0.60
CA GLY A 177 -8.30 17.67 -0.69
C GLY A 177 -8.78 16.22 -0.72
N HIS A 178 -7.95 15.27 -0.27
CA HIS A 178 -8.35 13.88 -0.10
C HIS A 178 -9.49 13.77 0.93
N PRO A 179 -10.38 12.77 0.82
CA PRO A 179 -11.33 12.50 1.89
C PRO A 179 -10.59 12.09 3.17
N ARG A 180 -11.19 12.35 4.33
CA ARG A 180 -10.66 11.88 5.61
C ARG A 180 -11.03 10.43 5.84
N VAL A 181 -10.14 9.66 6.46
CA VAL A 181 -10.42 8.25 6.77
C VAL A 181 -11.65 8.09 7.66
N GLN A 182 -11.94 9.08 8.52
CA GLN A 182 -13.10 9.11 9.41
C GLN A 182 -14.44 9.22 8.67
N GLU A 183 -14.44 9.59 7.37
CA GLU A 183 -15.66 9.53 6.53
C GLU A 183 -16.09 8.08 6.25
N PHE A 184 -15.19 7.11 6.43
CA PHE A 184 -15.38 5.68 6.15
C PHE A 184 -15.22 4.90 7.46
N SER A 185 -16.33 4.63 8.14
CA SER A 185 -16.32 4.15 9.53
C SER A 185 -15.68 2.76 9.67
N ASN A 186 -15.88 1.86 8.72
CA ASN A 186 -15.32 0.52 8.72
C ASN A 186 -13.85 0.54 8.35
N VAL A 187 -13.45 1.33 7.35
CA VAL A 187 -12.03 1.53 7.00
C VAL A 187 -11.27 2.13 8.18
N SER A 188 -11.81 3.17 8.81
CA SER A 188 -11.22 3.81 9.99
C SER A 188 -11.05 2.82 11.15
N ARG A 189 -12.06 1.96 11.38
CA ARG A 189 -11.99 0.89 12.38
C ARG A 189 -10.86 -0.11 12.09
N ILE A 190 -10.75 -0.59 10.85
CA ILE A 190 -9.67 -1.51 10.46
C ILE A 190 -8.32 -0.81 10.63
N ALA A 191 -8.15 0.39 10.09
CA ALA A 191 -6.90 1.12 10.16
C ALA A 191 -6.45 1.39 11.61
N THR A 192 -7.39 1.75 12.50
CA THR A 192 -7.12 1.88 13.94
C THR A 192 -6.70 0.57 14.58
N ALA A 193 -7.30 -0.56 14.20
CA ALA A 193 -6.92 -1.87 14.70
C ALA A 193 -5.53 -2.30 14.19
N VAL A 194 -5.23 -2.06 12.92
CA VAL A 194 -3.92 -2.35 12.31
C VAL A 194 -2.81 -1.50 12.94
N MET A 195 -3.05 -0.21 13.20
CA MET A 195 -2.07 0.66 13.87
C MET A 195 -1.65 0.15 15.26
N LYS A 196 -2.51 -0.59 15.96
CA LYS A 196 -2.18 -1.13 17.29
C LYS A 196 -1.21 -2.29 17.23
N ARG A 197 -0.96 -2.87 16.05
CA ARG A 197 -0.04 -4.00 15.88
C ARG A 197 1.42 -3.57 16.12
N PRO A 198 2.23 -4.39 16.83
CA PRO A 198 3.63 -4.04 17.12
C PRO A 198 4.48 -3.76 15.88
N SER A 199 4.35 -4.59 14.84
CA SER A 199 5.02 -4.45 13.54
C SER A 199 4.74 -3.08 12.90
N VAL A 200 3.47 -2.68 12.88
CA VAL A 200 3.02 -1.41 12.30
C VAL A 200 3.55 -0.24 13.10
N ARG A 201 3.48 -0.30 14.43
CA ARG A 201 4.06 0.75 15.28
C ARG A 201 5.56 0.87 15.08
N MET A 202 6.28 -0.26 14.98
CA MET A 202 7.72 -0.22 14.72
C MET A 202 8.01 0.51 13.40
N VAL A 203 7.37 0.10 12.32
CA VAL A 203 7.60 0.65 10.97
C VAL A 203 7.19 2.12 10.87
N TYR A 204 6.07 2.51 11.48
CA TYR A 204 5.51 3.85 11.33
C TYR A 204 5.78 4.81 12.50
N SER A 205 6.46 4.37 13.58
CA SER A 205 6.78 5.21 14.75
C SER A 205 7.64 6.43 14.43
N SER A 206 8.45 6.35 13.38
CA SER A 206 9.34 7.43 12.94
C SER A 206 8.68 8.35 11.90
N SER A 207 7.53 7.96 11.37
CA SER A 207 6.82 8.68 10.31
C SER A 207 5.85 9.69 10.94
N HIS A 208 6.11 10.99 10.76
CA HIS A 208 5.27 12.09 11.28
C HIS A 208 3.81 12.04 10.81
N CYS A 209 3.45 11.24 9.81
CA CYS A 209 2.10 11.20 9.23
C CYS A 209 1.06 10.43 10.05
N VAL A 210 1.46 9.56 10.97
CA VAL A 210 0.49 8.73 11.70
C VAL A 210 -0.25 9.50 12.77
N THR A 211 0.36 10.56 13.33
CA THR A 211 -0.21 11.33 14.44
C THR A 211 -1.38 12.23 14.04
N ASP A 212 -1.46 12.63 12.77
CA ASP A 212 -2.46 13.60 12.32
C ASP A 212 -3.67 12.93 11.62
N SER A 213 -3.57 11.63 11.35
CA SER A 213 -4.58 10.88 10.57
C SER A 213 -5.61 10.14 11.45
N PHE A 214 -5.40 10.07 12.77
CA PHE A 214 -6.19 9.24 13.71
C PHE A 214 -6.45 9.91 15.05
#